data_AF-A0A5B0G307-F1
#
_entry.id   AF-A0A5B0G307-F1
#
_cell.length_a   1.000
_cell.length_b   1.000
_cell.length_c   1.000
_cell.angle_alpha   90.00
_cell.angle_beta   90.00
_cell.angle_gamma   90.00
#
_symmetry.space_group_name_H-M   'P 1'
#
loop_
_entity.id
_entity.type
_entity.pdbx_description
1 polymer ?
#
loop_
_entity_poly.entity_id
_entity_poly.type
_entity_poly.pdbx_seq_one_letter_code
_entity_poly.pdbx_strand_id
1 'polypeptide(L)'
;MEVGTTTENSAYKDCSISVAVCGPDSRGIYAGTFLTTRNEGEADADRQFTPKWLREETDEAAALDALTCLARDVIDGKSDGHEVLNG
;
A
#
# COMPACT_ATOMS: atom_id res chain seq x y z
N MET A 1 -19.15 6.28 13.23
CA MET A 1 -18.67 5.02 12.66
C MET A 1 -17.17 5.09 12.74
N GLU A 2 -16.55 4.21 13.53
CA GLU A 2 -15.09 4.10 13.55
C GLU A 2 -14.69 3.50 12.21
N VAL A 3 -13.98 4.27 11.38
CA VAL A 3 -13.35 3.74 10.18
C VAL A 3 -12.24 2.81 10.66
N GLY A 4 -12.46 1.50 10.58
CA GLY A 4 -11.44 0.52 10.92
C GLY A 4 -10.25 0.69 9.97
N THR A 5 -9.05 0.81 10.52
CA THR A 5 -7.81 0.82 9.73
C THR A 5 -7.12 -0.52 9.92
N THR A 6 -7.03 -1.32 8.86
CA THR A 6 -6.26 -2.57 8.87
C THR A 6 -4.84 -2.23 8.45
N THR A 7 -3.85 -2.58 9.27
CA THR A 7 -2.43 -2.37 8.96
C THR A 7 -1.73 -3.72 8.91
N GLU A 8 -1.00 -3.97 7.83
CA GLU A 8 -0.13 -5.14 7.70
C GLU A 8 1.31 -4.73 7.42
N ASN A 9 2.23 -5.38 8.13
CA ASN A 9 3.65 -5.17 7.99
C ASN A 9 4.27 -6.43 7.39
N SER A 10 5.11 -6.25 6.39
CA SER A 10 5.79 -7.33 5.69
C SER A 10 7.21 -6.92 5.34
N ALA A 11 8.12 -7.87 5.25
CA ALA A 11 9.46 -7.62 4.72
C ALA A 11 9.54 -8.11 3.27
N TYR A 12 10.19 -7.34 2.40
CA TYR A 12 10.45 -7.72 1.03
C TYR A 12 11.83 -7.22 0.60
N LYS A 13 12.73 -8.15 0.24
CA LYS A 13 14.16 -7.86 0.04
C LYS A 13 14.74 -7.18 1.30
N ASP A 14 15.61 -6.19 1.14
CA ASP A 14 16.16 -5.36 2.21
C ASP A 14 15.24 -4.17 2.57
N CYS A 15 13.93 -4.34 2.41
CA CYS A 15 12.94 -3.28 2.67
C CYS A 15 11.81 -3.79 3.56
N SER A 16 11.40 -2.94 4.49
CA SER A 16 10.19 -3.10 5.28
C SER A 16 9.02 -2.42 4.55
N ILE A 17 7.91 -3.12 4.42
CA ILE A 17 6.65 -2.64 3.84
C ILE A 17 5.63 -2.55 4.96
N SER A 18 4.97 -1.41 5.11
CA SER A 18 3.80 -1.26 5.96
C SER A 18 2.62 -0.77 5.13
N VAL A 19 1.59 -1.58 4.99
CA VAL A 19 0.36 -1.25 4.27
C VAL A 19 -0.71 -0.90 5.28
N ALA A 20 -1.43 0.19 5.04
CA ALA A 20 -2.58 0.59 5.83
C ALA A 20 -3.79 0.78 4.90
N VAL A 21 -4.82 -0.04 5.09
CA VAL A 21 -6.10 0.07 4.42
C VAL A 21 -7.08 0.79 5.35
N CYS A 22 -7.70 1.84 4.87
CA CYS A 22 -8.80 2.51 5.53
C CYS A 22 -10.11 1.83 5.13
N GLY A 23 -10.96 1.59 6.13
CA GLY A 23 -12.29 1.04 5.95
C GLY A 23 -13.10 1.81 4.91
N PRO A 24 -14.13 1.16 4.33
CA PRO A 24 -14.70 1.62 3.09
C PRO A 24 -15.42 2.96 3.29
N ASP A 25 -15.36 3.81 2.26
CA ASP A 25 -16.12 5.05 2.26
C ASP A 25 -17.64 4.78 2.16
N SER A 26 -18.45 5.84 2.08
CA SER A 26 -19.92 5.70 1.95
C SER A 26 -20.37 4.91 0.70
N ARG A 27 -19.49 4.73 -0.28
CA ARG A 27 -19.72 3.92 -1.49
C ARG A 27 -19.32 2.45 -1.33
N GLY A 28 -18.71 2.06 -0.21
CA GLY A 28 -18.18 0.72 -0.03
C GLY A 28 -16.76 0.53 -0.57
N ILE A 29 -16.02 1.62 -0.89
CA ILE A 29 -14.73 1.55 -1.55
C ILE A 29 -13.62 1.71 -0.51
N TYR A 30 -12.70 0.75 -0.48
CA TYR A 30 -11.53 0.78 0.37
C TYR A 30 -10.49 1.72 -0.20
N ALA A 31 -9.86 2.49 0.69
CA ALA A 31 -8.71 3.32 0.38
C ALA A 31 -7.49 2.81 1.14
N GLY A 32 -6.29 3.23 0.79
CA GLY A 32 -5.14 2.88 1.59
C GLY A 32 -3.86 3.58 1.19
N THR A 33 -2.85 3.35 2.02
CA THR A 33 -1.50 3.87 1.85
C THR A 33 -0.51 2.74 2.11
N PHE A 34 0.69 2.87 1.56
CA PHE A 34 1.78 1.97 1.93
C PHE A 34 3.06 2.77 2.15
N LEU A 35 3.89 2.26 3.04
CA LEU A 35 5.19 2.80 3.39
C LEU A 35 6.26 1.77 3.06
N THR A 36 7.29 2.18 2.34
CA THR A 36 8.49 1.37 2.10
C THR A 36 9.69 2.02 2.77
N THR A 37 10.39 1.26 3.61
CA THR A 37 11.60 1.70 4.32
C THR A 37 12.73 0.75 3.98
N ARG A 38 13.86 1.24 3.46
CA ARG A 38 15.05 0.42 3.16
C ARG A 38 15.94 0.30 4.40
N ASN A 39 16.49 -0.89 4.66
CA ASN A 39 17.25 -1.15 5.89
C ASN A 39 18.75 -0.81 5.78
N GLU A 40 19.31 -0.58 4.58
CA GLU A 40 20.72 -0.20 4.41
C GLU A 40 21.00 1.29 4.71
N GLY A 41 21.44 1.56 5.94
CA GLY A 41 22.63 2.36 6.28
C GLY A 41 22.72 3.86 5.98
N GLU A 42 22.03 4.42 4.99
CA GLU A 42 22.16 5.84 4.61
C GLU A 42 20.81 6.50 4.48
N ALA A 43 20.23 6.99 5.59
CA ALA A 43 19.13 7.96 5.61
C ALA A 43 18.05 7.73 4.52
N ASP A 44 17.73 6.46 4.23
CA ASP A 44 16.86 6.10 3.12
C ASP A 44 15.45 6.50 3.58
N ALA A 45 15.01 7.65 3.06
CA ALA A 45 13.81 8.32 3.51
C ALA A 45 12.62 7.37 3.40
N ASP A 46 11.90 7.17 4.49
CA ASP A 46 10.61 6.49 4.50
C ASP A 46 9.75 7.06 3.35
N ARG A 47 9.45 6.21 2.36
CA ARG A 47 8.61 6.62 1.23
C ARG A 47 7.19 6.15 1.48
N GLN A 48 6.34 7.10 1.88
CA GLN A 48 4.91 6.86 2.00
C GLN A 48 4.20 7.23 0.71
N PHE A 49 3.37 6.32 0.23
CA PHE A 49 2.56 6.47 -0.97
C PHE A 49 1.08 6.39 -0.62
N THR A 50 0.30 7.30 -1.21
CA THR A 50 -1.17 7.26 -1.20
C THR A 50 -1.62 7.07 -2.65
N PRO A 51 -1.63 5.83 -3.14
CA PRO A 51 -1.99 5.59 -4.53
C PRO A 51 -3.47 5.86 -4.77
N LYS A 52 -3.78 6.18 -6.02
CA LYS A 52 -5.16 6.24 -6.50
C LYS A 52 -5.57 4.88 -7.05
N TRP A 53 -6.75 4.44 -6.63
CA TRP A 53 -7.40 3.27 -7.18
C TRP A 53 -7.90 3.58 -8.58
N LEU A 54 -7.39 2.87 -9.59
CA LEU A 54 -7.92 2.96 -10.94
C LEU A 54 -9.23 2.18 -11.10
N ARG A 55 -9.48 1.22 -10.21
CA ARG A 55 -10.73 0.46 -10.08
C ARG A 55 -11.16 0.47 -8.63
N GLU A 56 -12.45 0.69 -8.41
CA GLU A 56 -13.05 0.76 -7.07
C GLU A 56 -12.93 -0.60 -6.38
N GLU A 57 -12.19 -0.68 -5.27
CA GLU A 57 -11.99 -1.90 -4.51
C GLU A 57 -13.01 -2.01 -3.39
N THR A 58 -13.85 -3.04 -3.42
CA THR A 58 -14.91 -3.24 -2.42
C THR A 58 -14.58 -4.32 -1.40
N ASP A 59 -13.37 -4.89 -1.47
CA ASP A 59 -12.88 -5.94 -0.59
C ASP A 59 -11.58 -5.49 0.10
N GLU A 60 -11.54 -5.65 1.43
CA GLU A 60 -10.39 -5.23 2.24
C GLU A 60 -9.12 -6.03 1.91
N ALA A 61 -9.26 -7.34 1.71
CA ALA A 61 -8.13 -8.22 1.46
C ALA A 61 -7.56 -7.98 0.05
N ALA A 62 -8.43 -7.75 -0.94
CA ALA A 62 -8.02 -7.33 -2.28
C ALA A 62 -7.29 -5.98 -2.22
N ALA A 63 -7.81 -5.02 -1.46
CA ALA A 63 -7.18 -3.72 -1.30
C ALA A 63 -5.78 -3.84 -0.67
N LEU A 64 -5.65 -4.71 0.32
CA LEU A 64 -4.40 -4.96 1.01
C LEU A 64 -3.38 -5.66 0.10
N ASP A 65 -3.80 -6.70 -0.62
CA ASP A 65 -2.94 -7.44 -1.56
C ASP A 65 -2.43 -6.52 -2.68
N ALA A 66 -3.31 -5.70 -3.24
CA ALA A 66 -2.95 -4.77 -4.31
C ALA A 66 -1.95 -3.69 -3.86
N LEU A 67 -2.13 -3.10 -2.67
CA LEU A 67 -1.16 -2.17 -2.09
C LEU A 67 0.17 -2.85 -1.76
N THR A 68 0.12 -4.09 -1.27
CA THR A 68 1.33 -4.89 -0.99
C THR A 68 2.09 -5.20 -2.27
N CYS A 69 1.37 -5.56 -3.34
CA CYS A 69 1.94 -5.82 -4.66
C CYS A 69 2.59 -4.54 -5.22
N LEU A 70 1.88 -3.41 -5.18
CA LEU A 70 2.40 -2.12 -5.63
C LEU A 70 3.65 -1.70 -4.84
N ALA A 71 3.67 -1.90 -3.51
CA ALA A 71 4.85 -1.64 -2.70
C ALA A 71 6.07 -2.46 -3.15
N ARG A 72 5.86 -3.72 -3.52
CA ARG A 72 6.92 -4.59 -4.08
C ARG A 72 7.37 -4.09 -5.45
N ASP A 73 6.46 -3.66 -6.31
CA ASP A 73 6.79 -3.09 -7.62
C ASP A 73 7.60 -1.80 -7.50
N VAL A 74 7.29 -0.93 -6.52
CA VAL A 74 8.10 0.26 -6.21
C VAL A 74 9.51 -0.12 -5.80
N ILE A 75 9.65 -1.12 -4.91
CA ILE A 75 10.95 -1.64 -4.48
C ILE A 75 11.72 -2.28 -5.65
N ASP A 76 11.02 -2.91 -6.60
CA ASP A 76 11.61 -3.49 -7.81
C ASP A 76 11.90 -2.45 -8.91
N GLY A 77 11.45 -1.21 -8.74
CA GLY A 77 11.60 -0.12 -9.71
C GLY A 77 10.68 -0.25 -10.94
N LYS A 78 9.60 -1.03 -10.82
CA LYS A 78 8.61 -1.27 -11.89
C LYS A 78 7.49 -0.23 -11.93
N SER A 79 7.19 0.38 -10.79
CA SER A 79 6.14 1.38 -10.65
C SER A 79 6.60 2.53 -9.75
N ASP A 80 6.02 3.71 -9.93
CA ASP A 80 6.28 4.89 -9.09
C ASP A 80 5.41 4.92 -7.81
N GLY A 81 4.42 4.03 -7.70
CA GLY A 81 3.59 3.89 -6.50
C GLY A 81 2.38 4.83 -6.43
N HIS A 82 2.05 5.55 -7.50
CA HIS A 82 0.90 6.47 -7.51
C HIS A 82 -0.43 5.85 -7.97
N GLU A 83 -0.40 4.69 -8.62
CA GLU A 83 -1.58 4.05 -9.21
C GLU A 83 -1.65 2.57 -8.83
N VAL A 84 -2.81 2.11 -8.36
CA VAL A 84 -3.08 0.68 -8.13
C VAL A 84 -3.90 0.15 -9.31
N LEU A 85 -3.30 -0.78 -10.05
CA LEU A 85 -3.93 -1.58 -11.11
C LEU A 85 -4.29 -2.94 -10.51
N ASN A 86 -5.55 -3.19 -10.20
CA ASN A 86 -5.98 -4.54 -9.83
C ASN A 86 -5.88 -5.46 -11.05
N GLY A 87 -5.10 -6.54 -10.90
CA GLY A 87 -4.87 -7.58 -11.89
C GLY A 87 -6.04 -8.55 -12.02
#